data_AF-A0A0P7WY21-F1
#
_entry.id   AF-A0A0P7WY21-F1
#
_cell.length_a   1.000
_cell.length_b   1.000
_cell.length_c   1.000
_cell.angle_alpha   90.00
_cell.angle_beta   90.00
_cell.angle_gamma   90.00
#
_symmetry.space_group_name_H-M   'P 1'
#
loop_
_entity.id
_entity.type
_entity.pdbx_description
1 polymer ?
#
loop_
_entity_poly.entity_id
_entity_poly.type
_entity_poly.pdbx_seq_one_letter_code
_entity_poly.pdbx_strand_id
1 'polypeptide(L)'
;MSRVPAASPAGPFPARDDAVAALRQMIATLERERQALAALDAGGLVEAARTKEALCDALASLAPAALDAETRTLAETARRLNEVNRRVRNLLAANVAARIEALGGARAVPAATYAPARLFPRAARAESLLPEG
;
A
#
# COMPACT_ATOMS: atom_id res chain seq x y z
N MET A 1 -42.36 -40.64 21.39
CA MET A 1 -41.70 -40.21 20.15
C MET A 1 -41.18 -38.79 20.34
N SER A 2 -40.01 -38.65 20.96
CA SER A 2 -39.41 -37.34 21.26
C SER A 2 -38.49 -36.95 20.11
N ARG A 3 -38.78 -35.83 19.45
CA ARG A 3 -38.02 -35.30 18.32
C ARG A 3 -36.70 -34.76 18.86
N VAL A 4 -35.59 -35.40 18.49
CA VAL A 4 -34.24 -34.85 18.68
C VAL A 4 -34.12 -33.61 17.77
N PRO A 5 -33.76 -32.43 18.28
CA PRO A 5 -33.46 -31.29 17.41
C PRO A 5 -32.15 -31.60 16.68
N ALA A 6 -32.19 -31.52 15.35
CA ALA A 6 -31.00 -31.56 14.52
C ALA A 6 -30.14 -30.34 14.88
N ALA A 7 -29.02 -30.57 15.56
CA ALA A 7 -27.98 -29.58 15.71
C ALA A 7 -27.47 -29.21 14.31
N SER A 8 -27.77 -27.98 13.87
CA SER A 8 -27.11 -27.38 12.70
C SER A 8 -25.60 -27.39 12.91
N PRO A 9 -24.79 -27.75 11.89
CA PRO A 9 -23.35 -27.67 11.99
C PRO A 9 -22.92 -26.21 11.83
N ALA A 10 -23.04 -25.41 12.90
CA ALA A 10 -22.27 -24.18 13.02
C ALA A 10 -20.80 -24.59 13.27
N GLY A 11 -20.10 -24.95 12.19
CA GLY A 11 -18.65 -25.12 12.22
C GLY A 11 -17.94 -23.79 12.48
N PRO A 12 -16.66 -23.82 12.90
CA PRO A 12 -15.89 -22.66 13.38
C PRO A 12 -15.37 -21.77 12.25
N PHE A 13 -16.12 -21.65 11.15
CA PHE A 13 -15.72 -20.82 10.03
C PHE A 13 -16.11 -19.37 10.31
N PRO A 14 -15.19 -18.40 10.17
CA PRO A 14 -15.52 -16.99 10.28
C PRO A 14 -16.71 -16.67 9.36
N ALA A 15 -17.68 -15.91 9.87
CA ALA A 15 -18.86 -15.57 9.09
C ALA A 15 -18.43 -14.74 7.88
N ARG A 16 -19.12 -14.93 6.76
CA ARG A 16 -18.87 -14.16 5.52
C ARG A 16 -18.76 -12.65 5.78
N ASP A 17 -19.61 -12.13 6.65
CA ASP A 17 -19.67 -10.70 6.98
C ASP A 17 -18.38 -10.22 7.67
N ASP A 18 -17.74 -11.07 8.49
CA ASP A 18 -16.46 -10.78 9.12
C ASP A 18 -15.34 -10.67 8.07
N ALA A 19 -15.36 -11.55 7.06
CA ALA A 19 -14.40 -11.50 5.96
C ALA A 19 -14.55 -10.23 5.12
N VAL A 20 -15.79 -9.84 4.81
CA VAL A 20 -16.10 -8.61 4.09
C VAL A 20 -15.63 -7.39 4.89
N ALA A 21 -15.92 -7.35 6.19
CA ALA A 21 -15.48 -6.27 7.08
C ALA A 21 -13.95 -6.17 7.15
N ALA A 22 -13.26 -7.30 7.32
CA ALA A 22 -11.81 -7.36 7.38
C ALA A 22 -11.16 -6.89 6.06
N LEU A 23 -11.69 -7.28 4.90
CA LEU A 23 -11.18 -6.86 3.60
C LEU A 23 -11.42 -5.37 3.33
N ARG A 24 -12.57 -4.82 3.72
CA ARG A 24 -12.83 -3.37 3.64
C ARG A 24 -11.86 -2.60 4.54
N GLN A 25 -11.62 -3.10 5.75
CA GLN A 25 -10.64 -2.49 6.66
C GLN A 25 -9.21 -2.60 6.12
N MET A 26 -8.86 -3.70 5.44
CA MET A 26 -7.56 -3.85 4.76
C MET A 26 -7.39 -2.80 3.65
N ILE A 27 -8.41 -2.59 2.82
CA ILE A 27 -8.41 -1.54 1.79
C ILE A 27 -8.17 -0.16 2.42
N ALA A 28 -8.94 0.20 3.45
CA ALA A 28 -8.78 1.48 4.14
C ALA A 28 -7.39 1.65 4.77
N THR A 29 -6.82 0.57 5.30
CA THR A 29 -5.46 0.57 5.88
C THR A 29 -4.39 0.78 4.80
N LEU A 30 -4.55 0.17 3.62
CA LEU A 30 -3.65 0.36 2.49
C LEU A 30 -3.73 1.78 1.90
N GLU A 31 -4.89 2.41 1.92
CA GLU A 31 -5.05 3.82 1.54
C GLU A 31 -4.38 4.76 2.55
N ARG A 32 -4.54 4.50 3.85
CA ARG A 32 -3.79 5.24 4.90
C ARG A 32 -2.29 5.07 4.75
N GLU A 33 -1.82 3.85 4.47
CA GLU A 33 -0.40 3.63 4.20
C GLU A 33 0.08 4.43 2.98
N ARG A 34 -0.72 4.53 1.91
CA ARG A 34 -0.39 5.38 0.74
C ARG A 34 -0.20 6.83 1.15
N GLN A 35 -1.09 7.35 1.99
CA GLN A 35 -1.03 8.73 2.48
C GLN A 35 0.19 8.93 3.37
N ALA A 36 0.49 7.99 4.27
CA ALA A 36 1.69 8.02 5.11
C ALA A 36 2.98 7.96 4.27
N LEU A 37 3.03 7.13 3.21
CA LEU A 37 4.14 7.11 2.25
C LEU A 37 4.32 8.47 1.56
N ALA A 38 3.23 9.13 1.17
CA ALA A 38 3.27 10.45 0.53
C ALA A 38 3.72 11.56 1.50
N ALA A 39 3.35 11.45 2.78
CA ALA A 39 3.74 12.39 3.84
C ALA A 39 5.10 12.09 4.47
N LEU A 40 5.74 10.96 4.11
CA LEU A 40 6.92 10.41 4.80
C LEU A 40 6.72 10.24 6.31
N ASP A 41 5.49 9.89 6.70
CA ASP A 41 5.09 9.70 8.09
C ASP A 41 5.44 8.30 8.58
N ALA A 42 6.56 8.19 9.31
CA ALA A 42 7.02 6.92 9.86
C ALA A 42 6.04 6.32 10.90
N GLY A 43 5.35 7.18 11.68
CA GLY A 43 4.37 6.72 12.67
C GLY A 43 3.19 6.04 12.00
N GLY A 44 2.59 6.72 11.00
CA GLY A 44 1.51 6.17 10.20
C GLY A 44 1.88 4.88 9.45
N LEU A 45 3.14 4.73 9.01
CA LEU A 45 3.61 3.48 8.38
C LEU A 45 3.67 2.31 9.37
N VAL A 46 4.14 2.54 10.60
CA VAL A 46 4.22 1.49 11.64
C VAL A 46 2.82 1.08 12.08
N GLU A 47 1.91 2.04 12.28
CA GLU A 47 0.51 1.74 12.64
C GLU A 47 -0.20 0.97 11.54
N ALA A 48 -0.01 1.37 10.27
CA ALA A 48 -0.55 0.64 9.13
C ALA A 48 0.03 -0.78 9.04
N ALA A 49 1.33 -0.97 9.32
CA ALA A 49 1.94 -2.30 9.33
C ALA A 49 1.29 -3.22 10.37
N ARG A 50 1.15 -2.76 11.62
CA ARG A 50 0.51 -3.52 12.70
C ARG A 50 -0.95 -3.85 12.39
N THR A 51 -1.69 -2.89 11.85
CA THR A 51 -3.09 -3.10 11.47
C THR A 51 -3.21 -4.15 10.36
N LYS A 52 -2.33 -4.11 9.35
CA LYS A 52 -2.31 -5.12 8.28
C LYS A 52 -2.00 -6.52 8.82
N GLU A 53 -1.05 -6.64 9.75
CA GLU A 53 -0.70 -7.91 10.39
C GLU A 53 -1.91 -8.52 11.11
N ALA A 54 -2.58 -7.74 11.96
CA ALA A 54 -3.78 -8.19 12.67
C ALA A 54 -4.92 -8.59 11.70
N LEU A 55 -5.09 -7.88 10.59
CA LEU A 55 -6.09 -8.23 9.57
C LEU A 55 -5.70 -9.49 8.79
N CYS A 56 -4.41 -9.70 8.50
CA CYS A 56 -3.92 -10.93 7.89
C CYS A 56 -4.18 -12.12 8.81
N ASP A 57 -3.97 -11.99 10.12
CA ASP A 57 -4.27 -13.04 11.09
C ASP A 57 -5.77 -13.36 11.13
N ALA A 58 -6.63 -12.34 11.14
CA ALA A 58 -8.07 -12.52 11.07
C ALA A 58 -8.49 -13.27 9.78
N LEU A 59 -7.90 -12.89 8.65
CA LEU A 59 -8.19 -13.48 7.35
C LEU A 59 -7.57 -14.88 7.16
N ALA A 60 -6.50 -15.23 7.89
CA ALA A 60 -5.81 -16.52 7.78
C ALA A 60 -6.71 -17.71 8.16
N SER A 61 -7.74 -17.47 8.98
CA SER A 61 -8.75 -18.46 9.36
C SER A 61 -9.75 -18.79 8.25
N LEU A 62 -9.78 -18.02 7.15
CA LEU A 62 -10.71 -18.23 6.04
C LEU A 62 -10.19 -19.28 5.06
N ALA A 63 -10.99 -20.31 4.85
CA ALA A 63 -10.75 -21.25 3.75
C ALA A 63 -11.00 -20.55 2.38
N PRO A 64 -10.16 -20.76 1.35
CA PRO A 64 -10.37 -20.18 0.02
C PRO A 64 -11.74 -20.51 -0.62
N ALA A 65 -12.30 -21.67 -0.27
CA ALA A 65 -13.62 -22.11 -0.72
C ALA A 65 -14.78 -21.33 -0.08
N ALA A 66 -14.55 -20.63 1.04
CA ALA A 66 -15.53 -19.80 1.72
C ALA A 66 -15.68 -18.40 1.08
N LEU A 67 -14.80 -18.04 0.14
CA LEU A 67 -14.88 -16.78 -0.59
C LEU A 67 -15.92 -16.89 -1.71
N ASP A 68 -16.78 -15.89 -1.81
CA ASP A 68 -17.74 -15.68 -2.89
C ASP A 68 -17.18 -14.70 -3.95
N ALA A 69 -18.01 -14.24 -4.88
CA ALA A 69 -17.56 -13.28 -5.90
C ALA A 69 -17.18 -11.91 -5.30
N GLU A 70 -17.98 -11.40 -4.35
CA GLU A 70 -17.77 -10.08 -3.74
C GLU A 70 -16.46 -10.03 -2.94
N THR A 71 -16.24 -11.00 -2.06
CA THR A 71 -15.02 -11.10 -1.24
C THR A 71 -13.76 -11.26 -2.10
N ARG A 72 -13.84 -11.99 -3.22
CA ARG A 72 -12.74 -12.06 -4.19
C ARG A 72 -12.45 -10.70 -4.82
N THR A 73 -13.46 -9.95 -5.23
CA THR A 73 -13.27 -8.59 -5.78
C THR A 73 -12.63 -7.64 -4.76
N LEU A 74 -13.01 -7.73 -3.48
CA LEU A 74 -12.38 -6.95 -2.41
C LEU A 74 -10.91 -7.35 -2.21
N ALA A 75 -10.62 -8.66 -2.17
CA ALA A 75 -9.26 -9.16 -2.04
C ALA A 75 -8.36 -8.74 -3.21
N GLU A 76 -8.87 -8.77 -4.44
CA GLU A 76 -8.16 -8.24 -5.61
C GLU A 76 -7.89 -6.74 -5.52
N THR A 77 -8.85 -5.98 -4.99
CA THR A 77 -8.70 -4.54 -4.78
C THR A 77 -7.61 -4.24 -3.76
N ALA A 78 -7.62 -4.94 -2.62
CA ALA A 78 -6.55 -4.85 -1.61
C ALA A 78 -5.19 -5.22 -2.22
N ARG A 79 -5.11 -6.29 -3.00
CA ARG A 79 -3.87 -6.71 -3.69
C ARG A 79 -3.35 -5.61 -4.62
N ARG A 80 -4.20 -4.99 -5.44
CA ARG A 80 -3.81 -3.88 -6.33
C ARG A 80 -3.28 -2.69 -5.54
N LEU A 81 -3.93 -2.31 -4.44
CA LEU A 81 -3.49 -1.20 -3.60
C LEU A 81 -2.13 -1.48 -2.92
N ASN A 82 -1.94 -2.70 -2.41
CA ASN A 82 -0.66 -3.10 -1.81
C ASN A 82 0.49 -3.08 -2.82
N GLU A 83 0.23 -3.51 -4.06
CA GLU A 83 1.22 -3.45 -5.14
C GLU A 83 1.66 -2.01 -5.41
N VAL A 84 0.73 -1.06 -5.43
CA VAL A 84 1.08 0.36 -5.59
C VAL A 84 1.86 0.88 -4.38
N ASN A 85 1.48 0.53 -3.14
CA ASN A 85 2.24 0.91 -1.94
C ASN A 85 3.69 0.38 -2.00
N ARG A 86 3.86 -0.87 -2.44
CA ARG A 86 5.19 -1.48 -2.64
C ARG A 86 6.03 -0.69 -3.64
N ARG A 87 5.45 -0.32 -4.79
CA ARG A 87 6.15 0.48 -5.82
C ARG A 87 6.59 1.84 -5.29
N VAL A 88 5.73 2.54 -4.56
CA VAL A 88 6.07 3.84 -3.95
C VAL A 88 7.21 3.69 -2.94
N ARG A 89 7.12 2.74 -2.02
CA ARG A 89 8.18 2.47 -1.03
C ARG A 89 9.52 2.15 -1.69
N ASN A 90 9.49 1.29 -2.72
CA ASN A 90 10.71 0.90 -3.44
C ASN A 90 11.34 2.08 -4.19
N LEU A 91 10.52 2.95 -4.78
CA LEU A 91 11.00 4.17 -5.43
C LEU A 91 11.68 5.11 -4.42
N LEU A 92 11.09 5.30 -3.24
CA LEU A 92 11.69 6.09 -2.17
C LEU A 92 13.05 5.51 -1.73
N ALA A 93 13.11 4.19 -1.53
CA ALA A 93 14.35 3.51 -1.16
C ALA A 93 15.44 3.66 -2.23
N ALA A 94 15.09 3.44 -3.50
CA ALA A 94 16.01 3.60 -4.63
C ALA A 94 16.55 5.03 -4.74
N ASN A 95 15.69 6.03 -4.54
CA ASN A 95 16.09 7.44 -4.56
C ASN A 95 17.09 7.78 -3.43
N VAL A 96 16.88 7.23 -2.23
CA VAL A 96 17.80 7.43 -1.10
C VAL A 96 19.14 6.72 -1.37
N ALA A 97 19.10 5.47 -1.84
CA ALA A 97 20.30 4.71 -2.19
C ALA A 97 21.17 5.42 -3.23
N ALA A 98 20.56 5.88 -4.34
CA ALA A 98 21.26 6.60 -5.40
C ALA A 98 21.95 7.89 -4.90
N ARG A 99 21.32 8.60 -3.96
CA ARG A 99 21.92 9.81 -3.35
C ARG A 99 23.12 9.47 -2.47
N ILE A 100 23.03 8.39 -1.69
CA ILE A 100 24.13 7.91 -0.85
C ILE A 100 25.30 7.46 -1.73
N GLU A 101 25.03 6.71 -2.80
CA GLU A 101 26.05 6.29 -3.76
C GLU A 101 26.76 7.47 -4.43
N ALA A 102 26.03 8.54 -4.76
CA ALA A 102 26.60 9.75 -5.33
C ALA A 102 27.58 10.47 -4.36
N LEU A 103 27.34 10.40 -3.05
CA LEU A 103 28.27 10.94 -2.03
C LEU A 103 29.58 10.15 -1.96
N GLY A 104 29.55 8.87 -2.30
CA GLY A 104 30.72 7.98 -2.28
C GLY A 104 31.75 8.24 -3.37
N GLY A 105 31.53 9.24 -4.24
CA GLY A 105 32.36 9.51 -5.41
C GLY A 105 32.13 8.44 -6.47
N ALA A 106 31.38 8.78 -7.51
CA ALA A 106 30.99 7.89 -8.58
C ALA A 106 32.16 7.02 -9.08
N ARG A 107 32.20 5.75 -8.66
CA ARG A 107 32.75 4.71 -9.53
C ARG A 107 31.61 4.36 -10.48
N ALA A 108 31.59 5.06 -11.60
CA ALA A 108 30.64 4.82 -12.67
C ALA A 108 30.64 3.33 -13.05
N VAL A 109 29.60 2.62 -12.65
CA VAL A 109 29.24 1.35 -13.27
C VAL A 109 28.09 1.70 -14.22
N PRO A 110 28.23 1.47 -15.54
CA PRO A 110 27.17 1.81 -16.48
C PRO A 110 26.02 0.83 -16.28
N ALA A 111 25.08 1.17 -15.41
CA ALA A 111 23.77 0.54 -15.39
C ALA A 111 22.99 1.09 -16.58
N ALA A 112 23.04 0.33 -17.67
CA ALA A 112 22.16 0.52 -18.82
C ALA A 112 20.72 0.74 -18.33
N THR A 113 20.19 1.92 -18.67
CA THR A 113 18.78 2.29 -18.76
C THR A 113 17.92 2.14 -17.49
N TYR A 114 17.72 3.25 -16.79
CA TYR A 114 16.34 3.66 -16.47
C TYR A 114 16.19 5.18 -16.33
N ALA A 115 15.52 5.79 -17.31
CA ALA A 115 14.89 7.10 -17.19
C ALA A 115 13.40 6.90 -16.90
N PRO A 116 12.81 7.74 -16.03
CA PRO A 116 11.90 8.71 -16.61
C PRO A 116 12.13 10.12 -16.07
N ALA A 117 12.24 11.04 -17.01
CA ALA A 117 12.21 12.48 -16.78
C ALA A 117 10.85 12.92 -16.24
N ARG A 118 10.84 13.76 -15.20
CA ARG A 118 9.94 14.93 -15.13
C ARG A 118 10.69 16.10 -14.50
N LEU A 119 11.18 16.95 -15.40
CA LEU A 119 11.62 18.31 -15.14
C LEU A 119 10.37 19.10 -14.66
N PHE A 120 10.36 19.60 -13.43
CA PHE A 120 9.51 20.72 -13.08
C PHE A 120 10.25 22.00 -13.51
N PRO A 121 9.73 22.81 -14.45
CA PRO A 121 10.32 24.10 -14.72
C PRO A 121 10.10 25.00 -13.50
N ARG A 122 11.19 25.31 -12.79
CA ARG A 122 11.24 26.40 -11.82
C ARG A 122 10.99 27.69 -12.59
N ALA A 123 9.88 28.36 -12.31
CA ALA A 123 9.58 29.68 -12.86
C ALA A 123 10.79 30.60 -12.62
N ALA A 124 11.37 31.09 -13.72
CA ALA A 124 12.39 32.11 -13.69
C ALA A 124 11.81 33.37 -13.06
N ARG A 125 12.47 33.86 -12.01
CA ARG A 125 12.29 35.21 -11.48
C ARG A 125 12.60 36.20 -12.61
N ALA A 126 11.61 36.98 -13.00
CA ALA A 126 11.83 38.18 -13.80
C ALA A 126 12.38 39.26 -12.87
N GLU A 127 13.64 39.62 -13.05
CA GLU A 127 14.27 40.75 -12.41
C GLU A 127 14.52 41.83 -13.48
N SER A 128 14.06 43.05 -13.17
CA SER A 128 14.48 44.36 -13.68
C SER A 128 14.42 44.68 -15.18
N LEU A 129 13.61 45.67 -15.53
CA LEU A 129 13.99 46.78 -16.43
C LEU A 129 13.09 47.99 -16.16
N LEU A 130 13.60 48.91 -15.33
CA LEU A 130 13.21 50.33 -15.35
C LEU A 130 13.83 50.96 -16.60
N PRO A 131 13.14 51.84 -17.34
CA PRO A 131 13.80 52.78 -18.22
C PRO A 131 14.10 54.09 -17.50
N GLU A 132 15.38 54.44 -17.45
CA GLU A 132 15.86 55.81 -17.32
C GLU A 132 15.48 56.58 -18.60
N GLY A 133 14.86 57.76 -18.44
CA GLY A 133 14.45 58.65 -19.52
C GLY A 133 13.46 59.71 -19.04
#